data_AF-X1I5X2-F1
#
_entry.id   AF-X1I5X2-F1
#
_cell.length_a   1.000
_cell.length_b   1.000
_cell.length_c   1.000
_cell.angle_alpha   90.00
_cell.angle_beta   90.00
_cell.angle_gamma   90.00
#
_symmetry.space_group_name_H-M   'P 1'
#
loop_
_entity.id
_entity.type
_entity.pdbx_description
1 polymer ?
#
loop_
_entity_poly.entity_id
_entity_poly.type
_entity_poly.pdbx_seq_one_letter_code
_entity_poly.pdbx_strand_id
1 'polypeptide(L)'
;MSRSTTPTRSVNVLTCAMLAVLAVLLVPAGNIGAADYHVDQSGNDSTGDGSPGSPWRTIRHALDELSAGDTLYIHVGTYPAGGDSTDAYTIPTSGSSGSPITITNYQNDEVVISTAQAGFVLSGKDYITFDGLVIDNTTALSCIDAVGDYITIRNCELTNGSNAVKCSDATTYTYLL
;
A
#
# COMPACT_ATOMS: atom_id res chain seq x y z
N MET A 1 -4.94 47.68 80.34
CA MET A 1 -4.70 46.28 80.72
C MET A 1 -5.76 45.41 80.07
N SER A 2 -5.39 44.54 79.13
CA SER A 2 -5.91 43.18 78.85
C SER A 2 -5.74 42.86 77.36
N ARG A 3 -4.75 41.99 77.07
CA ARG A 3 -4.53 41.37 75.76
C ARG A 3 -5.76 40.54 75.39
N SER A 4 -6.17 40.56 74.14
CA SER A 4 -6.95 39.48 73.55
C SER A 4 -6.47 39.25 72.12
N THR A 5 -6.15 38.00 71.84
CA THR A 5 -5.43 37.48 70.67
C THR A 5 -6.34 37.38 69.45
N THR A 6 -6.02 38.09 68.36
CA THR A 6 -6.65 37.88 67.05
C THR A 6 -6.16 36.58 66.43
N PRO A 7 -7.04 35.73 65.87
CA PRO A 7 -6.70 34.39 65.40
C PRO A 7 -5.81 34.41 64.15
N THR A 8 -4.94 33.39 64.08
CA THR A 8 -4.10 32.99 62.96
C THR A 8 -4.92 32.77 61.68
N ARG A 9 -4.59 33.48 60.58
CA ARG A 9 -5.12 33.19 59.25
C ARG A 9 -4.34 32.02 58.66
N SER A 10 -4.89 30.81 58.74
CA SER A 10 -4.48 29.69 57.89
C SER A 10 -5.05 29.91 56.48
N VAL A 11 -4.26 30.53 55.59
CA VAL A 11 -4.61 30.61 54.16
C VAL A 11 -3.99 29.40 53.48
N ASN A 12 -4.75 28.30 53.39
CA ASN A 12 -4.48 27.21 52.45
C ASN A 12 -5.81 26.82 51.82
N VAL A 13 -6.11 27.39 50.65
CA VAL A 13 -7.08 26.80 49.72
C VAL A 13 -6.39 26.73 48.37
N LEU A 14 -5.76 25.57 48.15
CA LEU A 14 -5.40 25.03 46.85
C LEU A 14 -6.61 25.10 45.91
N THR A 15 -6.60 26.02 44.96
CA THR A 15 -7.47 26.08 43.75
C THR A 15 -7.00 27.32 43.00
N CYS A 16 -6.51 27.35 41.77
CA CYS A 16 -6.76 26.51 40.60
C CYS A 16 -5.46 26.39 39.79
N ALA A 17 -4.54 25.49 40.19
CA ALA A 17 -3.46 25.04 39.30
C ALA A 17 -4.00 24.06 38.24
N MET A 18 -5.14 24.41 37.63
CA MET A 18 -5.87 23.59 36.67
C MET A 18 -6.27 24.45 35.47
N LEU A 19 -5.33 25.26 35.00
CA LEU A 19 -5.30 25.81 33.65
C LEU A 19 -4.00 25.39 32.94
N ALA A 20 -3.61 24.12 33.11
CA ALA A 20 -2.68 23.51 32.18
C ALA A 20 -3.50 23.03 30.98
N VAL A 21 -3.76 23.98 30.08
CA VAL A 21 -4.00 23.84 28.64
C VAL A 21 -4.24 22.38 28.20
N LEU A 22 -5.51 21.97 28.18
CA LEU A 22 -5.92 20.85 27.34
C LEU A 22 -6.02 21.40 25.91
N ALA A 23 -4.87 21.58 25.26
CA ALA A 23 -4.84 21.62 23.81
C ALA A 23 -5.20 20.20 23.36
N VAL A 24 -6.50 19.95 23.20
CA VAL A 24 -6.97 18.82 22.41
C VAL A 24 -6.33 19.04 21.04
N LEU A 25 -5.28 18.27 20.74
CA LEU A 25 -4.81 18.12 19.37
C LEU A 25 -6.04 17.59 18.62
N LEU A 26 -6.69 18.47 17.86
CA LEU A 26 -7.57 18.06 16.79
C LEU A 26 -6.63 17.48 15.73
N VAL A 27 -6.17 16.25 15.96
CA VAL A 27 -5.58 15.45 14.88
C VAL A 27 -6.71 15.37 13.86
N PRO A 28 -6.61 16.00 12.68
CA PRO A 28 -7.58 15.69 11.64
C PRO A 28 -7.52 14.18 11.48
N ALA A 29 -8.65 13.50 11.73
CA ALA A 29 -8.78 12.12 11.28
C ALA A 29 -8.58 12.20 9.78
N GLY A 30 -7.36 11.91 9.31
CA GLY A 30 -7.11 11.68 7.90
C GLY A 30 -8.15 10.67 7.49
N ASN A 31 -8.93 10.98 6.46
CA ASN A 31 -9.80 9.98 5.87
C ASN A 31 -8.91 8.78 5.57
N ILE A 32 -9.08 7.68 6.31
CA ILE A 32 -8.50 6.38 5.96
C ILE A 32 -9.39 5.82 4.85
N GLY A 33 -9.53 6.60 3.79
CA GLY A 33 -10.14 6.19 2.53
C GLY A 33 -9.04 5.67 1.62
N ALA A 34 -9.43 4.77 0.72
CA ALA A 34 -8.59 4.36 -0.40
C ALA A 34 -7.89 5.56 -1.04
N ALA A 35 -6.57 5.48 -1.17
CA ALA A 35 -5.75 6.45 -1.88
C ALA A 35 -5.32 5.92 -3.25
N ASP A 36 -5.15 6.86 -4.19
CA ASP A 36 -4.62 6.59 -5.51
C ASP A 36 -3.15 7.00 -5.56
N TYR A 37 -2.27 6.05 -5.87
CA TYR A 37 -0.84 6.24 -5.98
C TYR A 37 -0.34 5.98 -7.40
N HIS A 38 0.78 6.59 -7.76
CA HIS A 38 1.35 6.57 -9.10
C HIS A 38 2.82 6.17 -9.11
N VAL A 39 3.16 5.30 -10.05
CA VAL A 39 4.54 4.94 -10.41
C VAL A 39 4.81 5.33 -11.85
N ASP A 40 5.89 6.07 -12.05
CA ASP A 40 6.39 6.49 -13.36
C ASP A 40 7.92 6.39 -13.38
N GLN A 41 8.53 5.92 -14.47
CA GLN A 41 9.99 5.78 -14.58
C GLN A 41 10.76 7.11 -14.41
N SER A 42 10.10 8.25 -14.65
CA SER A 42 10.62 9.60 -14.43
C SER A 42 10.46 10.11 -12.99
N GLY A 43 9.74 9.37 -12.14
CA GLY A 43 9.50 9.68 -10.73
C GLY A 43 10.72 9.52 -9.84
N ASN A 44 10.50 9.61 -8.51
CA ASN A 44 11.57 9.54 -7.53
C ASN A 44 11.10 8.87 -6.23
N ASP A 45 11.73 7.77 -5.81
CA ASP A 45 11.35 7.05 -4.57
C ASP A 45 11.74 7.80 -3.29
N SER A 46 12.63 8.80 -3.36
CA SER A 46 13.09 9.57 -2.19
C SER A 46 12.37 10.90 -2.00
N THR A 47 11.88 11.51 -3.08
CA THR A 47 11.19 12.82 -3.04
C THR A 47 9.77 12.79 -3.56
N GLY A 48 9.36 11.70 -4.21
CA GLY A 48 7.99 11.45 -4.64
C GLY A 48 7.10 11.17 -3.43
N ASP A 49 5.84 11.59 -3.53
CA ASP A 49 4.79 11.31 -2.54
C ASP A 49 3.74 10.33 -3.08
N GLY A 50 3.99 9.76 -4.26
CA GLY A 50 3.09 8.83 -4.93
C GLY A 50 1.89 9.51 -5.59
N SER A 51 1.75 10.84 -5.51
CA SER A 51 0.70 11.56 -6.23
C SER A 51 0.98 11.60 -7.75
N PRO A 52 -0.02 11.90 -8.60
CA PRO A 52 0.21 12.06 -10.04
C PRO A 52 1.24 13.14 -10.39
N GLY A 53 1.39 14.16 -9.54
CA GLY A 53 2.34 15.27 -9.74
C GLY A 53 3.75 15.00 -9.23
N SER A 54 3.91 14.01 -8.35
CA SER A 54 5.20 13.60 -7.77
C SER A 54 5.24 12.08 -7.57
N PRO A 55 5.17 11.30 -8.67
CA PRO A 55 5.05 9.85 -8.60
C PRO A 55 6.32 9.21 -8.03
N TRP A 56 6.17 8.01 -7.48
CA TRP A 56 7.31 7.16 -7.17
C TRP A 56 7.92 6.60 -8.44
N ARG A 57 9.17 6.16 -8.36
CA ARG A 57 9.88 5.63 -9.54
C ARG A 57 9.69 4.14 -9.71
N THR A 58 9.60 3.41 -8.60
CA THR A 58 9.64 1.95 -8.60
C THR A 58 8.36 1.34 -8.06
N ILE A 59 7.91 0.26 -8.70
CA ILE A 59 6.77 -0.54 -8.23
C ILE A 59 7.06 -1.09 -6.83
N ARG A 60 8.30 -1.53 -6.56
CA ARG A 60 8.66 -2.08 -5.25
C ARG A 60 8.42 -1.09 -4.11
N HIS A 61 8.88 0.15 -4.28
CA HIS A 61 8.65 1.19 -3.27
C HIS A 61 7.16 1.44 -3.09
N ALA A 62 6.40 1.59 -4.17
CA ALA A 62 4.96 1.79 -4.09
C ALA A 62 4.24 0.67 -3.33
N LEU A 63 4.56 -0.60 -3.62
CA LEU A 63 3.97 -1.75 -2.94
C LEU A 63 4.17 -1.74 -1.42
N ASP A 64 5.28 -1.18 -0.93
CA ASP A 64 5.57 -1.08 0.50
C ASP A 64 4.74 0.01 1.21
N GLU A 65 4.18 0.95 0.46
CA GLU A 65 3.36 2.05 0.96
C GLU A 65 1.86 1.75 0.91
N LEU A 66 1.43 0.77 0.10
CA LEU A 66 0.01 0.46 -0.08
C LEU A 66 -0.64 -0.16 1.17
N SER A 67 -1.87 0.27 1.42
CA SER A 67 -2.80 -0.24 2.42
C SER A 67 -4.09 -0.76 1.77
N ALA A 68 -4.88 -1.51 2.55
CA ALA A 68 -6.13 -2.07 2.05
C ALA A 68 -7.07 -0.99 1.49
N GLY A 69 -7.53 -1.18 0.25
CA GLY A 69 -8.38 -0.24 -0.49
C GLY A 69 -7.62 0.62 -1.49
N ASP A 70 -6.30 0.75 -1.37
CA ASP A 70 -5.52 1.64 -2.25
C ASP A 70 -5.44 1.11 -3.69
N THR A 71 -5.29 2.05 -4.63
CA THR A 71 -5.04 1.76 -6.03
C THR A 71 -3.69 2.30 -6.46
N LEU A 72 -2.86 1.44 -7.02
CA LEU A 72 -1.60 1.79 -7.64
C LEU A 72 -1.77 1.84 -9.17
N TYR A 73 -1.66 3.03 -9.73
CA TYR A 73 -1.57 3.27 -11.16
C TYR A 73 -0.10 3.27 -11.61
N ILE A 74 0.20 2.45 -12.60
CA ILE A 74 1.53 2.36 -13.20
C ILE A 74 1.46 3.01 -14.58
N HIS A 75 2.31 4.01 -14.81
CA HIS A 75 2.43 4.68 -16.10
C HIS A 75 3.27 3.84 -17.07
N VAL A 76 3.09 4.12 -18.37
CA VAL A 76 3.72 3.42 -19.49
C VAL A 76 5.20 3.11 -19.24
N GLY A 77 5.61 1.89 -19.57
CA GLY A 77 7.01 1.49 -19.51
C GLY A 77 7.24 0.02 -19.23
N THR A 78 8.51 -0.37 -19.26
CA THR A 78 8.97 -1.71 -18.89
C THR A 78 9.64 -1.66 -17.53
N TYR A 79 9.12 -2.42 -16.57
CA TYR A 79 9.57 -2.40 -15.19
C TYR A 79 10.23 -3.75 -14.84
N PRO A 80 11.57 -3.79 -14.75
CA PRO A 80 12.26 -4.97 -14.24
C PRO A 80 12.12 -5.06 -12.73
N ALA A 81 11.95 -6.27 -12.19
CA ALA A 81 12.19 -6.47 -10.77
C ALA A 81 13.69 -6.28 -10.49
N GLY A 82 14.05 -5.35 -9.60
CA GLY A 82 15.45 -5.07 -9.28
C GLY A 82 15.60 -4.37 -7.93
N GLY A 83 16.12 -5.10 -6.93
CA GLY A 83 16.50 -4.54 -5.63
C GLY A 83 16.49 -5.52 -4.46
N ASP A 84 15.73 -6.62 -4.56
CA ASP A 84 15.67 -7.66 -3.53
C ASP A 84 15.92 -9.04 -4.13
N SER A 85 16.42 -9.94 -3.29
CA SER A 85 16.98 -11.28 -3.55
C SER A 85 16.09 -12.29 -4.30
N THR A 86 14.96 -11.88 -4.85
CA THR A 86 13.92 -12.74 -5.42
C THR A 86 13.57 -12.46 -6.89
N ASP A 87 14.12 -11.44 -7.55
CA ASP A 87 13.79 -11.11 -8.97
C ASP A 87 12.27 -11.16 -9.28
N ALA A 88 11.45 -10.74 -8.30
CA ALA A 88 9.98 -10.77 -8.34
C ALA A 88 9.38 -9.70 -7.43
N TYR A 89 8.16 -9.22 -7.73
CA TYR A 89 7.42 -8.31 -6.86
C TYR A 89 6.60 -9.07 -5.82
N THR A 90 7.15 -9.21 -4.61
CA THR A 90 6.41 -9.76 -3.47
C THR A 90 5.40 -8.74 -2.95
N ILE A 91 4.15 -9.17 -2.77
CA ILE A 91 3.08 -8.36 -2.19
C ILE A 91 3.21 -8.38 -0.66
N PRO A 92 3.45 -7.23 0.01
CA PRO A 92 3.71 -7.21 1.45
C PRO A 92 2.43 -7.22 2.30
N THR A 93 1.31 -6.73 1.75
CA THR A 93 0.08 -6.42 2.50
C THR A 93 -1.16 -6.95 1.78
N SER A 94 -2.15 -7.41 2.53
CA SER A 94 -3.45 -7.83 1.99
C SER A 94 -4.38 -6.64 1.82
N GLY A 95 -5.30 -6.72 0.85
CA GLY A 95 -6.53 -5.95 0.92
C GLY A 95 -7.49 -6.49 1.98
N SER A 96 -8.74 -6.05 1.93
CA SER A 96 -9.80 -6.59 2.77
C SER A 96 -11.11 -6.72 1.99
N SER A 97 -12.09 -7.42 2.56
CA SER A 97 -13.41 -7.58 1.95
C SER A 97 -14.06 -6.21 1.69
N GLY A 98 -14.38 -5.92 0.43
CA GLY A 98 -14.91 -4.62 -0.01
C GLY A 98 -13.86 -3.50 -0.13
N SER A 99 -12.59 -3.77 0.15
CA SER A 99 -11.47 -2.82 -0.01
C SER A 99 -10.21 -3.56 -0.46
N PRO A 100 -10.22 -4.13 -1.68
CA PRO A 100 -9.03 -4.79 -2.24
C PRO A 100 -7.94 -3.77 -2.54
N ILE A 101 -6.68 -4.22 -2.57
CA ILE A 101 -5.60 -3.45 -3.18
C ILE A 101 -5.65 -3.68 -4.68
N THR A 102 -5.61 -2.60 -5.46
CA THR A 102 -5.63 -2.69 -6.94
C THR A 102 -4.30 -2.24 -7.51
N ILE A 103 -3.71 -3.05 -8.39
CA ILE A 103 -2.47 -2.74 -9.12
C ILE A 103 -2.83 -2.74 -10.60
N THR A 104 -2.73 -1.58 -11.25
CA THR A 104 -3.28 -1.38 -12.58
C THR A 104 -2.46 -0.42 -13.43
N ASN A 105 -2.59 -0.50 -14.74
CA ASN A 105 -2.05 0.49 -15.64
C ASN A 105 -2.82 1.82 -15.55
N TYR A 106 -2.16 2.93 -15.84
CA TYR A 106 -2.83 4.22 -15.94
C TYR A 106 -3.55 4.34 -17.29
N GLN A 107 -4.88 4.42 -17.27
CA GLN A 107 -5.72 4.50 -18.48
C GLN A 107 -5.51 3.31 -19.44
N ASN A 108 -4.86 3.53 -20.58
CA ASN A 108 -4.57 2.50 -21.58
C ASN A 108 -3.06 2.37 -21.80
N ASP A 109 -2.25 2.82 -20.82
CA ASP A 109 -0.81 2.70 -20.90
C ASP A 109 -0.40 1.23 -20.96
N GLU A 110 0.53 0.92 -21.85
CA GLU A 110 1.15 -0.40 -21.94
C GLU A 110 2.23 -0.51 -20.86
N VAL A 111 1.91 -1.27 -19.81
CA VAL A 111 2.82 -1.53 -18.68
C VAL A 111 3.32 -2.96 -18.79
N VAL A 112 4.62 -3.11 -19.04
CA VAL A 112 5.27 -4.41 -19.16
C VAL A 112 6.06 -4.72 -17.90
N ILE A 113 5.64 -5.77 -17.20
CA ILE A 113 6.34 -6.35 -16.06
C ILE A 113 7.23 -7.47 -16.58
N SER A 114 8.55 -7.28 -16.51
CA SER A 114 9.54 -8.22 -17.04
C SER A 114 10.54 -8.61 -15.95
N THR A 115 10.37 -9.79 -15.37
CA THR A 115 11.11 -10.25 -14.19
C THR A 115 11.82 -11.58 -14.47
N ALA A 116 12.88 -11.89 -13.72
CA ALA A 116 13.67 -13.10 -13.97
C ALA A 116 13.11 -14.36 -13.26
N GLN A 117 12.37 -14.21 -12.15
CA GLN A 117 11.84 -15.33 -11.37
C GLN A 117 10.31 -15.45 -11.38
N ALA A 118 9.58 -14.38 -11.05
CA ALA A 118 8.13 -14.32 -11.10
C ALA A 118 7.66 -12.87 -11.16
N GLY A 119 6.53 -12.59 -11.82
CA GLY A 119 6.06 -11.21 -11.98
C GLY A 119 5.62 -10.65 -10.63
N PHE A 120 4.59 -11.29 -10.06
CA PHE A 120 4.11 -11.02 -8.71
C PHE A 120 4.04 -12.29 -7.86
N VAL A 121 4.34 -12.17 -6.57
CA VAL A 121 4.28 -13.25 -5.59
C VAL A 121 3.44 -12.80 -4.39
N LEU A 122 2.34 -13.50 -4.12
CA LEU A 122 1.40 -13.07 -3.08
C LEU A 122 1.70 -13.66 -1.69
N SER A 123 2.29 -14.86 -1.60
CA SER A 123 2.69 -15.46 -0.31
C SER A 123 1.62 -15.38 0.80
N GLY A 124 0.39 -15.74 0.46
CA GLY A 124 -0.78 -15.74 1.35
C GLY A 124 -1.38 -14.35 1.58
N LYS A 125 -1.19 -13.38 0.68
CA LYS A 125 -1.92 -12.11 0.72
C LYS A 125 -3.21 -12.22 -0.05
N ASP A 126 -4.25 -11.63 0.53
CA ASP A 126 -5.63 -11.76 0.08
C ASP A 126 -6.16 -10.44 -0.50
N TYR A 127 -7.26 -10.51 -1.25
CA TYR A 127 -7.97 -9.34 -1.79
C TYR A 127 -7.07 -8.43 -2.63
N ILE A 128 -6.33 -9.02 -3.57
CA ILE A 128 -5.47 -8.31 -4.52
C ILE A 128 -6.10 -8.36 -5.91
N THR A 129 -6.14 -7.22 -6.59
CA THR A 129 -6.59 -7.10 -7.97
C THR A 129 -5.44 -6.66 -8.87
N PHE A 130 -5.18 -7.44 -9.92
CA PHE A 130 -4.33 -7.05 -11.04
C PHE A 130 -5.21 -6.72 -12.24
N ASP A 131 -4.99 -5.55 -12.85
CA ASP A 131 -5.85 -5.06 -13.94
C ASP A 131 -5.04 -4.35 -15.04
N GLY A 132 -5.12 -4.85 -16.28
CA GLY A 132 -4.57 -4.13 -17.45
C GLY A 132 -3.04 -4.21 -17.61
N LEU A 133 -2.39 -5.19 -16.98
CA LEU A 133 -0.93 -5.34 -17.02
C LEU A 133 -0.49 -6.38 -18.06
N VAL A 134 0.63 -6.13 -18.73
CA VAL A 134 1.37 -7.14 -19.49
C VAL A 134 2.47 -7.70 -18.57
N ILE A 135 2.49 -9.01 -18.34
CA ILE A 135 3.52 -9.69 -17.57
C ILE A 135 4.23 -10.68 -18.48
N ASP A 136 5.45 -10.32 -18.90
CA ASP A 136 6.23 -11.06 -19.88
C ASP A 136 7.52 -11.63 -19.27
N ASN A 137 7.57 -12.94 -19.09
CA ASN A 137 8.36 -13.55 -18.04
C ASN A 137 9.14 -14.81 -18.49
N THR A 138 9.94 -14.67 -19.56
CA THR A 138 10.60 -15.76 -20.34
C THR A 138 11.37 -16.83 -19.56
N THR A 139 11.95 -16.52 -18.39
CA THR A 139 12.69 -17.49 -17.55
C THR A 139 12.04 -17.75 -16.20
N ALA A 140 10.88 -17.13 -15.95
CA ALA A 140 10.22 -17.15 -14.66
C ALA A 140 9.41 -18.45 -14.43
N LEU A 141 9.23 -18.80 -13.16
CA LEU A 141 8.38 -19.91 -12.72
C LEU A 141 6.90 -19.63 -12.98
N SER A 142 6.48 -18.37 -12.81
CA SER A 142 5.11 -17.94 -13.06
C SER A 142 5.02 -16.44 -13.40
N CYS A 143 3.98 -16.03 -14.12
CA CYS A 143 3.68 -14.59 -14.23
C CYS A 143 3.11 -14.08 -12.90
N ILE A 144 2.19 -14.83 -12.28
CA ILE A 144 1.67 -14.54 -10.94
C ILE A 144 1.67 -15.83 -10.09
N ASP A 145 2.33 -15.82 -8.93
CA ASP A 145 2.19 -16.84 -7.88
C ASP A 145 1.10 -16.40 -6.89
N ALA A 146 -0.13 -16.80 -7.20
CA ALA A 146 -1.36 -16.26 -6.62
C ALA A 146 -1.80 -17.01 -5.34
N VAL A 147 -0.84 -17.44 -4.51
CA VAL A 147 -1.15 -18.06 -3.21
C VAL A 147 -1.76 -16.99 -2.30
N GLY A 148 -3.08 -17.07 -2.10
CA GLY A 148 -3.91 -16.13 -1.33
C GLY A 148 -5.38 -16.28 -1.75
N ASP A 149 -6.30 -15.72 -0.97
CA ASP A 149 -7.74 -15.77 -1.23
C ASP A 149 -8.26 -14.46 -1.85
N TYR A 150 -9.32 -14.55 -2.66
CA TYR A 150 -9.96 -13.39 -3.32
C TYR A 150 -9.02 -12.62 -4.26
N ILE A 151 -8.25 -13.36 -5.06
CA ILE A 151 -7.35 -12.78 -6.05
C ILE A 151 -8.10 -12.59 -7.37
N THR A 152 -8.05 -11.36 -7.88
CA THR A 152 -8.66 -10.99 -9.15
C THR A 152 -7.57 -10.65 -10.15
N ILE A 153 -7.63 -11.27 -11.32
CA ILE A 153 -6.77 -10.97 -12.46
C ILE A 153 -7.70 -10.74 -13.65
N ARG A 154 -7.69 -9.53 -14.19
CA ARG A 154 -8.56 -9.15 -15.32
C ARG A 154 -7.81 -8.25 -16.27
N ASN A 155 -8.15 -8.30 -17.56
CA ASN A 155 -7.53 -7.48 -18.60
C ASN A 155 -5.99 -7.58 -18.68
N CYS A 156 -5.38 -8.60 -18.09
CA CYS A 156 -3.93 -8.79 -18.11
C CYS A 156 -3.53 -9.75 -19.24
N GLU A 157 -2.38 -9.48 -19.86
CA GLU A 157 -1.69 -10.40 -20.75
C GLU A 157 -0.54 -11.07 -19.98
N LEU A 158 -0.56 -12.41 -19.90
CA LEU A 158 0.43 -13.18 -19.15
C LEU A 158 1.17 -14.11 -20.12
N THR A 159 2.43 -13.83 -20.40
CA THR A 159 3.21 -14.52 -21.43
C THR A 159 4.56 -15.02 -20.91
N ASN A 160 5.05 -16.07 -21.57
CA ASN A 160 6.41 -16.61 -21.45
C ASN A 160 6.85 -17.10 -20.06
N GLY A 161 6.02 -17.02 -19.01
CA GLY A 161 6.25 -17.72 -17.74
C GLY A 161 5.96 -19.22 -17.83
N SER A 162 6.67 -20.04 -17.04
CA SER A 162 6.42 -21.50 -16.99
C SER A 162 4.98 -21.84 -16.59
N ASN A 163 4.34 -20.94 -15.84
CA ASN A 163 2.90 -20.89 -15.62
C ASN A 163 2.40 -19.45 -15.85
N ALA A 164 1.24 -19.26 -16.47
CA ALA A 164 0.61 -17.94 -16.49
C ALA A 164 0.22 -17.53 -15.06
N VAL A 165 -0.56 -18.37 -14.37
CA VAL A 165 -0.88 -18.21 -12.95
C VAL A 165 -0.64 -19.53 -12.24
N LYS A 166 0.08 -19.47 -11.12
CA LYS A 166 0.33 -20.59 -10.23
C LYS A 166 -0.51 -20.43 -8.96
N CYS A 167 -1.17 -21.51 -8.57
CA CYS A 167 -2.08 -21.57 -7.43
C CYS A 167 -1.75 -22.86 -6.66
N SER A 168 -1.17 -22.80 -5.45
CA SER A 168 -0.93 -24.02 -4.67
C SER A 168 -1.94 -24.26 -3.55
N ASP A 169 -2.58 -23.22 -2.98
CA ASP A 169 -3.38 -23.35 -1.75
C ASP A 169 -4.55 -22.34 -1.62
N ALA A 170 -4.99 -21.73 -2.71
CA ALA A 170 -6.03 -20.68 -2.68
C ALA A 170 -7.45 -21.25 -2.83
N THR A 171 -8.41 -20.67 -2.11
CA THR A 171 -9.79 -21.17 -2.03
C THR A 171 -10.76 -20.56 -3.05
N THR A 172 -10.43 -19.44 -3.73
CA THR A 172 -11.31 -18.82 -4.75
C THR A 172 -10.54 -17.92 -5.74
N TYR A 173 -10.78 -18.12 -7.05
CA TYR A 173 -10.31 -17.26 -8.15
C TYR A 173 -11.49 -16.78 -8.99
N THR A 174 -11.45 -15.52 -9.43
CA THR A 174 -12.35 -15.03 -10.48
C THR A 174 -11.52 -14.55 -11.67
N TYR A 175 -11.50 -15.35 -12.73
CA TYR A 175 -11.01 -14.96 -14.06
C TYR A 175 -12.16 -14.28 -14.80
N LEU A 176 -11.99 -13.01 -15.16
CA LEU A 176 -12.89 -12.31 -16.07
C LEU A 176 -12.11 -12.00 -17.34
N LEU A 177 -12.54 -12.64 -18.44
CA LEU A 177 -12.09 -12.37 -19.81
C LEU A 177 -12.73 -11.10 -20.34
#